data_AF-A0AB34YA46-F1
#
_entry.id   AF-A0AB34YA46-F1
#
_cell.length_a   1.000
_cell.length_b   1.000
_cell.length_c   1.000
_cell.angle_alpha   90.00
_cell.angle_beta   90.00
_cell.angle_gamma   90.00
#
_symmetry.space_group_name_H-M   'P 1'
#
loop_
_entity.id
_entity.type
_entity.pdbx_description
1 polymer ?
#
loop_
_entity_poly.entity_id
_entity_poly.type
_entity_poly.pdbx_seq_one_letter_code
_entity_poly.pdbx_strand_id
1 'polypeptide(L)' 'MKVKKIPRTVNPWSDPKLVREKEAGDPSPVEPSDHQEKPTHEQTNSPGNPNIRLPKEPYPDRSKD' A
#
# COMPACT_ATOMS: atom_id res chain seq x y z
N MET A 1 0.82 -39.51 -33.10
CA MET A 1 0.44 -38.86 -31.81
C MET A 1 0.82 -37.37 -31.88
N LYS A 2 -0.13 -36.45 -31.68
CA LYS A 2 0.16 -34.99 -31.68
C LYS A 2 0.51 -34.56 -30.25
N VAL A 3 1.77 -34.23 -30.01
CA VAL A 3 2.24 -33.73 -28.72
C VAL A 3 1.72 -32.30 -28.54
N LYS A 4 0.84 -32.08 -27.55
CA LYS A 4 0.43 -30.73 -27.13
C LYS A 4 1.62 -30.05 -26.47
N LYS A 5 2.17 -29.01 -27.12
CA LYS A 5 3.21 -28.16 -26.51
C LYS A 5 2.56 -27.34 -25.40
N ILE A 6 2.93 -27.63 -24.15
CA ILE A 6 2.66 -26.76 -23.01
C ILE A 6 3.46 -25.48 -23.25
N PRO A 7 2.85 -24.28 -23.27
CA PRO A 7 3.63 -23.05 -23.33
C PRO A 7 4.50 -23.01 -22.08
N ARG A 8 5.82 -22.99 -22.26
CA ARG A 8 6.73 -22.76 -21.15
C ARG A 8 6.37 -21.38 -20.60
N THR A 9 6.10 -21.29 -19.29
CA THR A 9 6.08 -20.01 -18.59
C THR A 9 7.51 -19.48 -18.65
N VAL A 10 7.81 -18.73 -19.71
CA VAL A 10 9.09 -18.03 -19.83
C VAL A 10 9.02 -16.91 -18.80
N ASN A 11 9.96 -16.91 -17.87
CA ASN A 11 10.14 -15.82 -16.93
C ASN A 11 10.10 -14.49 -17.72
N PRO A 12 9.17 -13.57 -17.45
CA PRO A 12 8.97 -12.41 -18.31
C PRO A 12 10.22 -11.52 -18.35
N TRP A 13 11.05 -11.57 -17.30
CA TRP A 13 12.34 -10.89 -17.25
C TRP A 13 13.47 -11.56 -18.05
N SER A 14 13.24 -12.71 -18.68
CA SER A 14 14.25 -13.46 -19.45
C SER A 14 13.98 -13.51 -20.96
N ASP A 15 12.91 -12.87 -21.44
CA ASP A 15 12.62 -12.83 -22.88
C ASP A 15 13.59 -11.86 -23.59
N PRO A 16 14.41 -12.34 -24.55
CA PRO A 16 15.33 -11.50 -25.32
C PRO A 16 14.59 -10.59 -26.31
N LYS A 17 13.32 -10.87 -26.63
CA LYS A 17 12.48 -10.02 -27.47
C LYS A 17 11.74 -8.94 -26.67
N LEU A 18 11.75 -9.01 -25.35
CA LEU A 18 11.15 -7.98 -24.52
C LEU A 18 11.95 -6.68 -24.67
N VAL A 19 11.39 -5.74 -25.42
CA VAL A 19 11.91 -4.38 -25.54
C VAL A 19 11.77 -3.74 -24.17
N ARG A 20 12.87 -3.69 -23.41
CA ARG A 20 12.97 -2.88 -22.20
C ARG A 20 13.34 -1.48 -22.66
N GLU A 21 12.60 -0.49 -22.20
CA GLU A 21 13.07 0.90 -22.27
C GLU A 21 14.41 0.93 -21.52
N LYS A 22 15.48 1.28 -22.25
CA LYS A 22 16.86 1.26 -21.72
C LYS A 22 17.09 2.41 -20.74
N GLU A 23 16.21 3.40 -20.77
CA GLU A 23 16.24 4.59 -19.94
C GLU A 23 15.08 4.50 -18.97
N ALA A 24 15.38 4.03 -17.75
CA ALA A 24 14.57 4.46 -16.63
C ALA A 24 14.89 5.96 -16.47
N GLY A 25 13.93 6.82 -16.82
CA GLY A 25 14.10 8.26 -16.61
C GLY A 25 14.47 8.53 -15.16
N ASP A 26 15.31 9.55 -14.94
CA ASP A 26 15.67 9.95 -13.59
C ASP A 26 14.38 10.15 -12.77
N PRO A 27 14.32 9.60 -11.55
CA PRO A 27 13.16 9.79 -10.71
C PRO A 27 12.93 11.30 -10.55
N SER A 28 11.66 11.72 -10.58
CA SER A 28 11.32 13.12 -10.36
C SER A 28 12.00 13.62 -9.08
N PRO A 29 12.66 14.79 -9.10
CA PRO A 29 13.22 15.40 -7.90
C PRO A 29 12.13 15.86 -6.93
N VAL A 30 10.87 15.87 -7.37
CA VAL A 30 9.70 16.17 -6.54
C VAL A 30 9.32 14.91 -5.77
N GLU A 31 9.38 15.00 -4.44
CA GLU A 31 8.86 13.94 -3.58
C GLU A 31 7.35 13.73 -3.81
N PRO A 32 6.87 12.48 -3.81
CA PRO A 32 5.45 12.20 -3.88
C PRO A 32 4.76 12.82 -2.66
N SER A 33 3.79 13.69 -2.91
CA SER A 33 2.94 14.22 -1.85
C SER A 33 1.91 13.17 -1.43
N ASP A 34 1.63 13.09 -0.13
CA ASP A 34 0.42 12.40 0.34
C ASP A 34 -0.80 13.16 -0.21
N HIS A 35 -1.69 12.45 -0.90
CA HIS A 35 -2.91 13.01 -1.49
C HIS A 35 -4.04 13.18 -0.47
N GLN A 36 -3.87 12.70 0.76
CA GLN A 36 -4.90 12.76 1.78
C GLN A 36 -4.77 14.07 2.58
N GLU A 37 -5.78 14.93 2.49
CA GLU A 37 -5.86 16.17 3.29
C GLU A 37 -5.92 15.89 4.80
N LYS A 38 -6.35 14.67 5.19
CA LYS A 38 -6.57 14.26 6.57
C LYS A 38 -5.99 12.87 6.79
N PRO A 39 -5.41 12.59 7.97
CA PRO A 39 -4.95 11.26 8.31
C PRO A 39 -6.11 10.26 8.31
N THR A 40 -5.82 9.03 7.88
CA THR A 40 -6.75 7.91 8.03
C THR A 40 -7.08 7.62 9.50
N HIS A 41 -8.11 6.80 9.76
CA HIS A 41 -8.44 6.33 11.11
C HIS A 41 -7.24 5.64 11.80
N GLU A 42 -6.53 4.80 11.05
CA GLU A 42 -5.33 4.08 11.54
C GLU A 42 -4.20 5.06 11.90
N GLN A 43 -3.97 6.08 11.07
CA GLN A 43 -3.00 7.14 11.36
C GLN A 43 -3.44 8.02 12.54
N THR A 44 -4.74 8.27 12.67
CA THR A 44 -5.28 9.13 13.73
C THR A 44 -5.15 8.47 15.11
N ASN A 45 -5.28 7.16 15.19
CA ASN A 45 -5.13 6.40 16.44
C ASN A 45 -3.69 5.96 16.73
N SER A 46 -2.73 6.30 15.85
CA SER A 46 -1.34 5.92 16.03
C SER A 46 -0.73 6.63 17.25
N PRO A 47 0.05 5.91 18.09
CA PRO A 47 0.67 6.50 19.28
C PRO A 47 1.57 7.68 18.90
N GLY A 48 1.46 8.78 19.63
CA GLY A 48 2.22 10.01 19.37
C GLY A 48 1.51 11.05 18.51
N ASN A 49 0.30 10.78 17.99
CA ASN A 49 -0.51 11.82 17.36
C ASN A 49 -1.07 12.82 18.42
N PRO A 50 -0.77 14.13 18.32
CA PRO A 50 -1.24 15.14 19.28
C PRO A 50 -2.75 15.30 19.32
N ASN A 51 -3.45 14.85 18.27
CA ASN A 51 -4.92 14.90 18.16
C ASN A 51 -5.61 13.59 18.54
N ILE A 52 -4.92 12.64 19.21
CA ILE A 52 -5.58 11.44 19.74
C ILE A 52 -6.69 11.87 20.70
N ARG A 53 -7.93 11.54 20.33
CA ARG A 53 -9.09 11.70 21.20
C ARG A 53 -9.21 10.45 22.05
N LEU A 54 -8.69 10.52 23.27
CA LEU A 54 -8.99 9.50 24.27
C LEU A 54 -10.49 9.51 24.57
N PRO A 55 -11.12 8.34 24.78
CA PRO A 55 -12.50 8.29 25.25
C PRO A 55 -12.60 9.09 26.55
N LYS A 56 -13.61 9.96 26.63
CA LYS A 56 -13.89 10.73 27.85
C LYS A 56 -14.58 9.80 28.85
N GLU A 57 -13.94 9.65 30.01
CA GLU A 57 -14.52 9.12 31.24
C GLU A 57 -14.94 7.64 31.23
N PRO A 58 -15.01 6.99 32.40
CA PRO A 58 -15.33 5.57 32.50
C PRO A 58 -16.71 5.30 31.92
N TYR A 59 -16.88 4.08 31.39
CA TYR A 59 -18.19 3.59 30.98
C TYR A 59 -19.21 3.83 32.10
N PRO A 60 -20.44 4.26 31.77
CA PRO A 60 -21.48 4.44 32.78
C PRO A 60 -21.64 3.15 33.57
N ASP A 61 -21.76 3.28 34.89
CA ASP A 61 -21.97 2.14 35.77
C ASP A 61 -23.31 1.47 35.45
N ARG A 62 -23.23 0.27 34.85
CA ARG A 62 -24.38 -0.58 34.51
C ARG A 62 -24.76 -1.57 35.61
N SER A 63 -24.25 -1.41 36.84
CA SER A 63 -24.54 -2.32 37.96
C SER A 63 -26.02 -2.36 38.39
N LYS A 64 -26.86 -1.48 37.81
CA LYS A 64 -28.29 -1.35 38.11
C LYS A 64 -29.21 -1.58 36.91
N ASP A 65 -28.67 -2.04 35.77
CA ASP A 65 -29.45 -2.43 34.59
C ASP A 65 -30.02 -3.86 34.71
#